data_AF-A0A7J7M5M8-F1
#
_entry.id   AF-A0A7J7M5M8-F1
#
_cell.length_a   1.000
_cell.length_b   1.000
_cell.length_c   1.000
_cell.angle_alpha   90.00
_cell.angle_beta   90.00
_cell.angle_gamma   90.00
#
_symmetry.space_group_name_H-M   'P 1'
#
loop_
_entity.id
_entity.type
_entity.pdbx_description
1 polymer ?
#
loop_
_entity_poly.entity_id
_entity_poly.type
_entity_poly.pdbx_seq_one_letter_code
_entity_poly.pdbx_strand_id
1 'polypeptide(L)'
;MATHKLPPKVVVEMLKANGIEKVKLFDADESTMSALAGSGIEVMVAIPNDQLAVMNDYGRAKKWVHRNVTRYNFSKGVKIK
;
A
#
# COMPACT_ATOMS: atom_id res chain seq x y z
N MET A 1 7.31 -3.93 12.66
CA MET A 1 7.05 -4.87 11.54
C MET A 1 6.87 -6.28 12.10
N ALA A 2 6.08 -7.14 11.44
CA ALA A 2 5.92 -8.52 11.86
C ALA A 2 7.23 -9.30 11.71
N THR A 3 7.57 -10.13 12.69
CA THR A 3 8.75 -11.01 12.68
C THR A 3 8.58 -12.23 11.76
N HIS A 4 7.33 -12.56 11.41
CA HIS A 4 6.96 -13.68 10.53
C HIS A 4 5.88 -13.21 9.55
N LYS A 5 6.30 -12.69 8.39
CA LYS A 5 5.37 -12.20 7.37
C LYS A 5 4.77 -13.38 6.60
N LEU A 6 3.44 -13.40 6.47
CA LEU A 6 2.77 -14.27 5.52
C LEU A 6 3.09 -13.81 4.08
N PRO A 7 3.16 -14.73 3.09
CA PRO A 7 3.38 -14.34 1.69
C PRO A 7 2.27 -13.40 1.20
N PRO A 8 2.59 -12.19 0.69
CA PRO A 8 1.58 -11.19 0.33
C PRO A 8 0.52 -11.68 -0.66
N LYS A 9 0.91 -12.49 -1.64
CA LYS A 9 -0.03 -13.09 -2.62
C LYS A 9 -1.06 -14.00 -1.95
N VAL A 10 -0.62 -14.83 -1.00
CA VAL A 10 -1.51 -15.75 -0.26
C VAL A 10 -2.52 -14.94 0.55
N VAL A 11 -2.07 -13.85 1.19
CA VAL A 11 -2.96 -12.95 1.93
C VAL A 11 -3.97 -12.29 0.99
N VAL A 12 -3.57 -11.81 -0.18
CA VAL A 12 -4.49 -11.18 -1.16
C VAL A 12 -5.54 -12.16 -1.65
N GLU A 13 -5.18 -13.40 -1.97
CA GLU A 13 -6.15 -14.43 -2.37
C GLU A 13 -7.09 -14.81 -1.23
N MET A 14 -6.58 -14.90 0.01
CA MET A 14 -7.42 -15.09 1.19
C MET A 14 -8.42 -13.92 1.37
N LEU A 15 -7.98 -12.67 1.21
CA LEU A 15 -8.86 -11.50 1.30
C LEU A 15 -9.99 -11.56 0.25
N LYS A 16 -9.64 -11.88 -1.01
CA LYS A 16 -10.63 -12.06 -2.09
C LYS A 16 -11.60 -13.19 -1.79
N ALA A 17 -11.10 -14.35 -1.35
CA ALA A 17 -11.92 -15.51 -1.05
C ALA A 17 -12.93 -15.25 0.08
N ASN A 18 -12.62 -14.31 0.98
CA ASN A 18 -13.51 -13.87 2.06
C ASN A 18 -14.35 -12.63 1.73
N GLY A 19 -14.33 -12.15 0.47
CA GLY A 19 -15.12 -10.99 0.05
C GLY A 19 -14.65 -9.67 0.66
N ILE A 20 -13.40 -9.56 1.10
CA ILE A 20 -12.85 -8.33 1.68
C ILE A 20 -12.40 -7.41 0.56
N GLU A 21 -13.06 -6.25 0.45
CA GLU A 21 -12.84 -5.30 -0.64
C GLU A 21 -11.97 -4.10 -0.27
N LYS A 22 -11.69 -3.88 1.02
CA LYS A 22 -10.98 -2.69 1.50
C LYS A 22 -9.94 -3.06 2.56
N VAL A 23 -8.74 -2.50 2.44
CA VAL A 23 -7.65 -2.71 3.40
C VAL A 23 -6.93 -1.40 3.73
N LYS A 24 -6.33 -1.34 4.92
CA LYS A 24 -5.46 -0.25 5.35
C LYS A 24 -4.06 -0.79 5.60
N LEU A 25 -3.08 -0.24 4.89
CA LEU A 25 -1.67 -0.53 5.08
C LEU A 25 -1.04 0.54 5.95
N PHE A 26 -0.32 0.11 6.98
CA PHE A 26 0.44 1.00 7.87
C PHE A 26 1.83 1.32 7.33
N ASP A 27 2.31 0.54 6.37
CA ASP A 27 3.53 0.78 5.61
C ASP A 27 3.26 0.57 4.10
N ALA A 28 4.03 1.27 3.26
CA ALA A 28 3.94 1.16 1.80
C ALA A 28 4.98 0.15 1.28
N ASP A 29 5.03 -1.05 1.86
CA ASP A 29 5.97 -2.09 1.43
C ASP A 29 5.70 -2.50 -0.02
N GLU A 30 6.74 -2.50 -0.84
CA GLU A 30 6.65 -2.76 -2.28
C GLU A 30 6.10 -4.16 -2.58
N SER A 31 6.47 -5.17 -1.79
CA SER A 31 5.99 -6.54 -2.00
C SER A 31 4.47 -6.66 -1.77
N THR A 32 3.95 -5.93 -0.79
CA THR A 32 2.51 -5.88 -0.47
C THR A 32 1.76 -5.11 -1.54
N MET A 33 2.26 -3.94 -1.95
CA MET A 33 1.63 -3.13 -2.99
C MET A 33 1.61 -3.85 -4.33
N SER A 34 2.70 -4.53 -4.72
CA SER A 34 2.74 -5.35 -5.93
C SER A 34 1.77 -6.54 -5.90
N ALA A 35 1.53 -7.14 -4.73
CA ALA A 35 0.55 -8.22 -4.60
C ALA A 35 -0.90 -7.73 -4.70
N LEU A 36 -1.17 -6.50 -4.25
CA LEU A 36 -2.49 -5.86 -4.34
C LEU A 36 -2.79 -5.31 -5.74
N ALA A 37 -1.78 -5.12 -6.59
CA ALA A 37 -1.96 -4.64 -7.95
C ALA A 37 -2.86 -5.60 -8.75
N GLY A 38 -3.90 -5.06 -9.39
CA GLY A 38 -4.85 -5.84 -10.18
C GLY A 38 -5.79 -6.73 -9.35
N SER A 39 -5.75 -6.64 -8.01
CA SER A 39 -6.65 -7.42 -7.14
C SER A 39 -8.08 -6.86 -7.08
N GLY A 40 -8.27 -5.57 -7.40
CA GLY A 40 -9.54 -4.86 -7.24
C GLY A 40 -9.83 -4.35 -5.83
N ILE A 41 -9.04 -4.78 -4.83
CA ILE A 41 -9.15 -4.35 -3.43
C ILE A 41 -8.74 -2.87 -3.31
N GLU A 42 -9.56 -2.09 -2.61
CA GLU A 42 -9.26 -0.69 -2.27
C GLU A 42 -8.26 -0.61 -1.14
N VAL A 43 -7.22 0.21 -1.31
CA VAL A 43 -6.09 0.29 -0.39
C VAL A 43 -5.94 1.72 0.14
N MET A 44 -6.01 1.87 1.45
CA MET A 44 -5.59 3.09 2.14
C MET A 44 -4.13 2.92 2.58
N VAL A 45 -3.25 3.83 2.18
CA VAL A 45 -1.82 3.81 2.56
C VAL A 45 -1.56 4.89 3.61
N ALA A 46 -1.15 4.48 4.81
CA ALA A 46 -0.79 5.42 5.87
C ALA A 46 0.65 5.92 5.74
N ILE A 47 0.88 7.15 6.20
CA ILE A 47 2.23 7.67 6.44
C ILE A 47 2.68 7.17 7.82
N PRO A 48 3.84 6.50 7.93
CA PRO A 48 4.39 6.08 9.21
C PRO A 48 4.63 7.26 10.17
N ASN A 49 4.41 7.05 11.47
CA ASN A 49 4.48 8.10 12.48
C ASN A 49 5.87 8.77 12.56
N ASP A 50 6.94 8.00 12.36
CA ASP A 50 8.33 8.46 12.32
C ASP A 50 8.62 9.38 11.11
N GLN A 51 7.80 9.30 10.06
CA GLN A 51 7.92 10.15 8.88
C GLN A 51 7.08 11.43 8.97
N LEU A 52 6.17 11.57 9.94
CA LEU A 52 5.26 12.72 10.01
C LEU A 52 5.99 14.07 10.09
N ALA A 53 7.05 14.15 10.90
CA ALA A 53 7.81 15.39 11.07
C ALA A 53 8.45 15.87 9.76
N VAL A 54 8.92 14.94 8.92
CA VAL A 54 9.58 15.28 7.65
C VAL A 54 8.60 15.56 6.51
N MET A 55 7.31 15.22 6.67
CA MET A 55 6.26 15.53 5.69
C MET A 55 5.83 17.00 5.70
N ASN A 56 6.28 17.79 6.69
CA ASN A 56 6.13 19.25 6.67
C ASN A 56 6.91 19.90 5.52
N ASP A 57 7.95 19.22 4.98
CA ASP A 57 8.63 19.67 3.78
C ASP A 57 7.89 19.19 2.52
N TYR A 58 7.42 20.13 1.70
CA TYR A 58 6.69 19.83 0.48
C TYR A 58 7.49 18.95 -0.49
N GLY A 59 8.80 19.19 -0.63
CA GLY A 59 9.67 18.41 -1.50
C GLY A 59 9.74 16.94 -1.09
N ARG A 60 9.84 16.68 0.21
CA ARG A 60 9.81 15.33 0.80
C ARG A 60 8.44 14.69 0.67
N ALA A 61 7.36 15.41 0.99
CA ALA A 61 6.00 14.92 0.85
C ALA A 61 5.67 14.53 -0.61
N LYS A 62 6.03 15.40 -1.58
CA LYS A 62 5.87 15.13 -3.01
C LYS A 62 6.62 13.87 -3.45
N LYS A 63 7.87 13.71 -3.00
CA LYS A 63 8.67 12.50 -3.28
C LYS A 63 8.06 11.26 -2.64
N TRP A 64 7.50 11.36 -1.44
CA TRP A 64 6.82 10.25 -0.77
C TRP A 64 5.59 9.81 -1.57
N VAL A 65 4.73 10.75 -1.97
CA VAL A 65 3.54 10.46 -2.80
C VAL A 65 3.95 9.78 -4.10
N HIS A 66 4.97 10.30 -4.79
CA HIS A 66 5.44 9.72 -6.04
C HIS A 66 5.89 8.26 -5.86
N ARG A 67 6.66 7.98 -4.82
CA ARG A 67 7.23 6.65 -4.53
C ARG A 67 6.25 5.65 -3.93
N ASN A 68 5.25 6.08 -3.18
CA ASN A 68 4.39 5.16 -2.42
C ASN A 68 2.96 5.09 -2.96
N VAL A 69 2.55 6.07 -3.76
CA VAL A 69 1.18 6.18 -4.29
C VAL A 69 1.21 6.21 -5.82
N THR A 70 1.81 7.25 -6.42
CA THR A 70 1.69 7.49 -7.87
C THR A 70 2.29 6.35 -8.71
N ARG A 71 3.40 5.72 -8.27
CA ARG A 71 4.01 4.60 -8.99
C ARG A 71 3.08 3.39 -9.20
N TYR A 72 2.04 3.25 -8.40
CA TYR A 72 1.09 2.15 -8.47
C TYR A 72 -0.19 2.50 -9.24
N ASN A 73 -0.30 3.74 -9.74
CA ASN A 73 -1.43 4.22 -10.52
C ASN A 73 -1.20 3.95 -12.02
N PHE A 74 -1.35 2.70 -12.44
CA PHE A 74 -1.27 2.27 -13.85
C PHE A 74 -2.37 1.24 -14.15
N SER A 75 -2.52 0.84 -15.42
CA SER A 75 -3.50 -0.18 -15.81
C SER A 75 -3.24 -1.51 -15.09
N LYS A 76 -4.24 -2.01 -14.33
CA LYS A 76 -4.09 -3.12 -13.37
C LYS A 76 -3.15 -2.84 -12.19
N GLY A 77 -2.99 -1.57 -11.83
CA GLY A 77 -2.26 -1.13 -10.63
C GLY A 77 -3.06 -1.33 -9.34
N VAL A 78 -2.63 -0.66 -8.26
CA VAL A 78 -3.30 -0.72 -6.96
C VAL A 78 -4.40 0.33 -6.91
N LYS A 79 -5.59 -0.04 -6.43
CA LYS A 79 -6.74 0.87 -6.29
C LYS A 79 -6.62 1.65 -4.97
N ILE A 80 -5.84 2.73 -4.99
CA ILE A 80 -5.60 3.55 -3.80
C ILE A 80 -6.75 4.57 -3.63
N LYS A 81 -7.33 4.64 -2.43
CA LYS A 81 -8.42 5.57 -2.07
C LYS A 81 -8.22 6.18 -0.68
#